data_AF-M0MB37-F1
#
_entry.id   AF-M0MB37-F1
#
_cell.length_a   1.000
_cell.length_b   1.000
_cell.length_c   1.000
_cell.angle_alpha   90.00
_cell.angle_beta   90.00
_cell.angle_gamma   90.00
#
_symmetry.space_group_name_H-M   'P 1'
#
loop_
_entity.id
_entity.type
_entity.pdbx_description
1 polymer ?
#
loop_
_entity_poly.entity_id
_entity_poly.type
_entity_poly.pdbx_seq_one_letter_code
_entity_poly.pdbx_strand_id
1 'polypeptide(L)'
;MPDHIREMAIDAHEEYPDKRLVIHFMQPHTPYIGPKADEVRGRLQDEHGMQFKKMNIIHGEESSEESELNFSQLRNAAEKGYIANDTLHELYRENLEIVLDEVKHLLEEINGKSVISSDHGELLGDGDGWFMPKAYGHPGNVYSPELRFVPWLEVESNNRRDIVS
;
A
#
# COMPACT_ATOMS: atom_id res chain seq x y z
N MET A 1 -10.77 -0.98 2.15
CA MET A 1 -10.17 -2.04 1.33
C MET A 1 -10.12 -1.53 -0.11
N PRO A 2 -9.25 -2.05 -0.98
CA PRO A 2 -9.05 -1.50 -2.33
C PRO A 2 -10.32 -1.61 -3.21
N ASP A 3 -11.12 -2.64 -3.03
CA ASP A 3 -12.46 -2.82 -3.64
C ASP A 3 -13.41 -1.63 -3.41
N HIS A 4 -13.47 -1.08 -2.19
CA HIS A 4 -14.29 0.10 -1.91
C HIS A 4 -13.81 1.33 -2.69
N ILE A 5 -12.49 1.49 -2.89
CA ILE A 5 -11.94 2.60 -3.67
C ILE A 5 -12.29 2.43 -5.16
N ARG A 6 -12.25 1.20 -5.68
CA ARG A 6 -12.74 0.89 -7.03
C ARG A 6 -14.20 1.26 -7.18
N GLU A 7 -15.07 0.85 -6.26
CA GLU A 7 -16.51 1.15 -6.30
C GLU A 7 -16.77 2.66 -6.30
N MET A 8 -16.14 3.39 -5.37
CA MET A 8 -16.24 4.86 -5.33
C MET A 8 -15.72 5.53 -6.61
N ALA A 9 -14.69 4.96 -7.24
CA ALA A 9 -14.17 5.48 -8.50
C ALA A 9 -15.15 5.27 -9.67
N ILE A 10 -15.86 4.15 -9.70
CA ILE A 10 -16.93 3.87 -10.68
C ILE A 10 -18.08 4.86 -10.45
N ASP A 11 -18.56 5.02 -9.22
CA ASP A 11 -19.63 5.97 -8.88
C ASP A 11 -19.25 7.40 -9.30
N ALA A 12 -18.03 7.84 -8.99
CA ALA A 12 -17.53 9.15 -9.39
C ALA A 12 -17.36 9.29 -10.91
N HIS A 13 -17.05 8.20 -11.62
CA HIS A 13 -16.98 8.19 -13.08
C HIS A 13 -18.34 8.49 -13.72
N GLU A 14 -19.41 7.88 -13.18
CA GLU A 14 -20.78 8.05 -13.64
C GLU A 14 -21.36 9.41 -13.24
N GLU A 15 -21.13 9.86 -12.00
CA GLU A 15 -21.67 11.12 -11.47
C GLU A 15 -21.05 12.35 -12.16
N TYR A 16 -19.76 12.27 -12.52
CA TYR A 16 -19.01 13.38 -13.11
C TYR A 16 -18.49 13.04 -14.52
N PRO A 17 -19.38 12.88 -15.53
CA PRO A 17 -19.04 12.36 -16.86
C PRO A 17 -18.03 13.24 -17.63
N ASP A 18 -17.95 14.53 -17.30
CA ASP A 18 -17.11 15.55 -17.93
C ASP A 18 -15.84 15.89 -17.13
N LYS A 19 -15.51 15.14 -16.07
CA LYS A 19 -14.34 15.38 -15.22
C LYS A 19 -13.27 14.30 -15.36
N ARG A 20 -12.03 14.68 -15.04
CA ARG A 20 -10.91 13.74 -14.87
C ARG A 20 -10.93 13.22 -13.44
N LEU A 21 -10.60 11.95 -13.28
CA LEU A 21 -10.48 11.32 -11.97
C LEU A 21 -9.00 11.21 -11.58
N VAL A 22 -8.74 11.45 -10.29
CA VAL A 22 -7.50 11.07 -9.63
C VAL A 22 -7.90 10.10 -8.53
N ILE A 23 -7.46 8.86 -8.63
CA ILE A 23 -7.88 7.77 -7.77
C ILE A 23 -6.65 7.32 -7.01
N HIS A 24 -6.73 7.31 -5.68
CA HIS A 24 -5.62 6.98 -4.81
C HIS A 24 -5.93 5.72 -4.02
N PHE A 25 -5.17 4.66 -4.28
CA PHE A 25 -5.17 3.45 -3.48
C PHE A 25 -4.01 3.52 -2.49
N MET A 26 -4.27 3.18 -1.22
CA MET A 26 -3.22 3.18 -0.19
C MET A 26 -2.21 2.04 -0.38
N GLN A 27 -2.61 0.95 -1.04
CA GLN A 27 -1.73 -0.18 -1.30
C GLN A 27 -0.68 0.19 -2.37
N PRO A 28 0.54 -0.34 -2.28
CA PRO A 28 0.99 -1.40 -1.37
C PRO A 28 1.54 -0.91 -0.02
N HIS A 29 1.31 0.35 0.37
CA HIS A 29 1.66 0.81 1.71
C HIS A 29 0.92 0.01 2.78
N THR A 30 1.51 0.02 3.97
CA THR A 30 0.97 -0.62 5.17
C THR A 30 -0.42 -0.04 5.55
N PRO A 31 -1.33 -0.84 6.13
CA PRO A 31 -1.18 -2.25 6.50
C PRO A 31 -1.19 -3.20 5.30
N TYR A 32 -0.26 -4.17 5.29
CA TYR A 32 -0.26 -5.24 4.28
C TYR A 32 -1.49 -6.12 4.44
N ILE A 33 -2.24 -6.33 3.36
CA ILE A 33 -3.40 -7.24 3.35
C ILE A 33 -3.07 -8.49 2.55
N GLY A 34 -3.87 -9.54 2.73
CA GLY A 34 -3.76 -10.79 2.00
C GLY A 34 -3.47 -12.00 2.90
N PRO A 35 -3.63 -13.22 2.35
CA PRO A 35 -3.43 -14.46 3.09
C PRO A 35 -2.06 -14.58 3.75
N LYS A 36 -0.98 -14.14 3.09
CA LYS A 36 0.37 -14.21 3.65
C LYS A 36 0.54 -13.25 4.81
N ALA A 37 -0.05 -12.05 4.72
CA ALA A 37 -0.05 -11.11 5.84
C ALA A 37 -0.78 -11.70 7.06
N ASP A 38 -1.89 -12.39 6.86
CA ASP A 38 -2.65 -13.03 7.94
C ASP A 38 -1.90 -14.22 8.56
N GLU A 39 -1.24 -15.04 7.74
CA GLU A 39 -0.37 -16.13 8.21
C GLU A 39 0.77 -15.60 9.09
N VAL A 40 1.48 -14.57 8.64
CA VAL A 40 2.60 -13.99 9.39
C VAL A 40 2.12 -13.38 10.71
N ARG A 41 0.96 -12.69 10.72
CA ARG A 41 0.36 -12.19 11.97
C ARG A 41 0.05 -13.30 12.95
N GLY A 42 -0.58 -14.39 12.48
CA GLY A 42 -0.92 -15.55 13.31
C GLY A 42 0.33 -16.18 13.92
N ARG A 43 1.38 -16.41 13.10
CA ARG A 43 2.66 -16.94 13.59
C ARG A 43 3.30 -16.06 14.66
N LEU A 44 3.35 -14.74 14.43
CA LEU A 44 3.92 -13.79 15.40
C LEU A 44 3.08 -13.69 16.69
N GLN A 45 1.76 -13.86 16.58
CA GLN A 45 0.88 -13.96 17.74
C GLN A 45 1.20 -15.21 18.57
N ASP A 46 1.35 -16.37 17.92
CA ASP A 46 1.62 -17.65 18.59
C ASP A 46 3.03 -17.70 19.20
N GLU A 47 4.04 -17.22 18.48
CA GLU A 47 5.46 -17.30 18.89
C GLU A 47 5.84 -16.22 19.91
N HIS A 48 5.24 -15.02 19.80
CA HIS A 48 5.68 -13.84 20.55
C HIS A 48 4.57 -13.12 21.31
N GLY A 49 3.33 -13.62 21.25
CA GLY A 49 2.18 -12.96 21.89
C GLY A 49 1.81 -11.62 21.25
N MET A 50 2.28 -11.33 20.03
CA MET A 50 2.04 -10.05 19.36
C MET A 50 0.58 -9.89 18.99
N GLN A 51 0.05 -8.68 19.18
CA GLN A 51 -1.30 -8.33 18.79
C GLN A 51 -1.27 -7.29 17.67
N PHE A 52 -1.77 -7.68 16.51
CA PHE A 52 -2.02 -6.77 15.39
C PHE A 52 -3.48 -6.34 15.48
N LYS A 53 -3.74 -5.14 16.00
CA LYS A 53 -5.11 -4.58 15.97
C LYS A 53 -5.56 -4.56 14.50
N LYS A 54 -6.72 -5.14 14.19
CA LYS A 54 -7.43 -4.77 12.95
C LYS A 54 -7.57 -3.25 13.00
N MET A 55 -7.09 -2.53 11.99
CA MET A 55 -7.35 -1.10 11.86
C MET A 55 -8.87 -0.90 11.82
N ASN A 56 -9.48 -0.66 12.98
CA ASN A 56 -10.78 -0.04 13.03
C ASN A 56 -10.51 1.42 12.65
N ILE A 57 -10.76 1.74 11.38
CA ILE A 57 -10.80 3.12 10.86
C ILE A 57 -12.06 3.79 11.42
N ILE A 58 -12.19 3.86 12.74
CA ILE A 58 -13.28 4.56 13.42
C ILE A 58 -12.63 5.28 14.60
N HIS A 59 -12.42 6.57 14.38
CA HIS A 59 -11.99 7.60 15.32
C HIS A 59 -10.48 7.65 15.62
N GLY A 60 -9.89 8.76 15.21
CA GLY A 60 -8.49 9.14 15.45
C GLY A 60 -8.22 9.44 16.92
N GLU A 61 -8.33 8.41 17.76
CA GLU A 61 -7.75 8.42 19.09
C GLU A 61 -6.38 7.74 19.00
N GLU A 62 -5.32 8.55 19.11
CA GLU A 62 -3.98 8.05 19.43
C GLU A 62 -4.04 7.38 20.80
N SER A 63 -4.10 6.04 20.84
CA SER A 63 -3.98 5.33 22.11
C SER A 63 -2.53 5.38 22.59
N SER A 64 -2.31 6.17 23.64
CA SER A 64 -1.04 6.52 24.29
C SER A 64 -0.40 5.41 25.14
N GLU A 65 -0.45 4.15 24.70
CA GLU A 65 0.25 3.05 25.38
C GLU A 65 1.09 2.25 24.39
N GLU A 66 2.30 2.77 24.13
CA GLU A 66 3.42 1.98 23.63
C GLU A 66 3.79 0.94 24.70
N SER A 67 3.35 -0.30 24.49
CA SER A 67 4.05 -1.45 25.08
C SER A 67 5.06 -1.95 24.05
N GLU A 68 6.22 -2.44 24.49
CA GLU A 68 7.32 -2.91 23.62
C GLU A 68 6.90 -4.04 22.62
N LEU A 69 5.72 -4.62 22.83
CA LEU A 69 5.14 -5.75 22.10
C LEU A 69 3.91 -5.38 21.22
N ASN A 70 3.49 -4.11 21.20
CA ASN A 70 2.36 -3.64 20.37
C ASN A 70 2.88 -3.08 19.04
N PHE A 71 3.17 -3.94 18.08
CA PHE A 71 3.41 -3.49 16.72
C PHE A 71 2.09 -3.18 16.03
N SER A 72 1.89 -1.94 15.62
CA SER A 72 0.72 -1.58 14.82
C SER A 72 0.73 -2.28 13.44
N GLN A 73 1.91 -2.69 12.94
CA GLN A 73 2.11 -3.11 11.56
C GLN A 73 3.25 -4.13 11.41
N LEU A 74 3.13 -5.03 10.41
CA LEU A 74 4.15 -6.04 10.08
C LEU A 74 5.50 -5.43 9.65
N ARG A 75 5.51 -4.20 9.11
CA ARG A 75 6.74 -3.45 8.82
C ARG A 75 7.62 -3.30 10.06
N ASN A 76 7.03 -2.92 11.19
CA ASN A 76 7.77 -2.73 12.43
C ASN A 76 8.30 -4.07 13.00
N ALA A 77 7.60 -5.18 12.75
CA ALA A 77 8.10 -6.50 13.10
C ALA A 77 9.37 -6.85 12.29
N ALA A 78 9.44 -6.43 11.01
CA ALA A 78 10.65 -6.58 10.19
C ALA A 78 11.80 -5.72 10.72
N GLU A 79 11.50 -4.46 11.03
CA GLU A 79 12.46 -3.50 11.57
C GLU A 79 13.10 -3.97 12.87
N LYS A 80 12.33 -4.62 13.76
CA LYS A 80 12.86 -5.23 14.99
C LYS A 80 13.41 -6.65 14.81
N GLY A 81 13.41 -7.19 13.60
CA GLY A 81 14.01 -8.50 13.27
C GLY A 81 13.16 -9.73 13.58
N TYR A 82 11.86 -9.56 13.87
CA TYR A 82 10.92 -10.67 14.07
C TYR A 82 10.47 -11.33 12.76
N ILE A 83 10.58 -10.62 11.64
CA ILE A 83 10.41 -11.19 10.30
C ILE A 83 11.61 -10.81 9.43
N ALA A 84 11.99 -11.71 8.52
CA ALA A 84 13.05 -11.45 7.55
C ALA A 84 12.61 -10.38 6.53
N ASN A 85 13.57 -9.64 5.96
CA ASN A 85 13.29 -8.66 4.90
C ASN A 85 12.62 -9.33 3.70
N ASP A 86 13.04 -10.53 3.32
CA ASP A 86 12.42 -11.27 2.20
C ASP A 86 10.94 -11.52 2.46
N THR A 87 10.57 -11.86 3.71
CA THR A 87 9.17 -11.98 4.10
C THR A 87 8.44 -10.64 3.95
N LEU A 88 9.04 -9.52 4.37
CA LEU A 88 8.45 -8.20 4.18
C LEU A 88 8.24 -7.86 2.69
N HIS A 89 9.20 -8.23 1.82
CA HIS A 89 9.10 -8.02 0.37
C HIS A 89 7.96 -8.83 -0.23
N GLU A 90 7.77 -10.06 0.22
CA GLU A 90 6.66 -10.91 -0.21
C GLU A 90 5.31 -10.34 0.22
N LEU A 91 5.22 -9.81 1.44
CA LEU A 91 4.01 -9.12 1.92
C LEU A 91 3.70 -7.86 1.11
N TYR A 92 4.72 -7.06 0.81
CA TYR A 92 4.58 -5.88 -0.06
C TYR A 92 4.09 -6.28 -1.46
N ARG A 93 4.64 -7.37 -2.01
CA ARG A 93 4.26 -7.88 -3.33
C ARG A 93 2.82 -8.39 -3.37
N GLU A 94 2.40 -9.22 -2.41
CA GLU A 94 1.02 -9.70 -2.33
C GLU A 94 0.05 -8.52 -2.19
N ASN A 95 0.40 -7.51 -1.38
CA ASN A 95 -0.40 -6.30 -1.21
C ASN A 95 -0.52 -5.50 -2.53
N LEU A 96 0.55 -5.42 -3.31
CA LEU A 96 0.56 -4.81 -4.64
C LEU A 96 -0.29 -5.60 -5.64
N GLU A 97 -0.19 -6.92 -5.64
CA GLU A 97 -0.96 -7.79 -6.54
C GLU A 97 -2.47 -7.63 -6.29
N ILE A 98 -2.90 -7.61 -5.02
CA ILE A 98 -4.31 -7.40 -4.65
C ILE A 98 -4.84 -6.08 -5.20
N VAL A 99 -4.10 -4.97 -5.04
CA VAL A 99 -4.57 -3.67 -5.56
C VAL A 99 -4.51 -3.60 -7.08
N LEU A 100 -3.55 -4.25 -7.72
CA LEU A 100 -3.46 -4.28 -9.19
C LEU A 100 -4.63 -5.07 -9.81
N ASP A 101 -5.11 -6.13 -9.15
CA ASP A 101 -6.33 -6.83 -9.57
C ASP A 101 -7.55 -5.91 -9.50
N GLU A 102 -7.67 -5.09 -8.45
CA GLU A 102 -8.73 -4.09 -8.31
C GLU A 102 -8.64 -2.96 -9.35
N VAL A 103 -7.44 -2.48 -9.64
CA VAL A 103 -7.18 -1.50 -10.71
C VAL A 103 -7.52 -2.09 -12.08
N LYS A 104 -7.23 -3.37 -12.32
CA LYS A 104 -7.60 -4.04 -13.56
C LYS A 104 -9.11 -4.08 -13.74
N HIS A 105 -9.87 -4.49 -12.71
CA HIS A 105 -11.34 -4.47 -12.77
C HIS A 105 -11.87 -3.05 -12.99
N LEU A 106 -11.31 -2.06 -12.30
CA LEU A 106 -11.68 -0.66 -12.51
C LEU A 106 -11.55 -0.26 -13.99
N LEU A 107 -10.43 -0.59 -14.64
CA LEU A 107 -10.15 -0.25 -16.03
C LEU A 107 -11.06 -0.97 -17.05
N GLU A 108 -11.70 -2.08 -16.65
CA GLU A 108 -12.70 -2.76 -17.48
C GLU A 108 -14.06 -2.05 -17.41
N GLU A 109 -14.36 -1.37 -16.29
CA GLU A 109 -15.62 -0.66 -16.05
C GLU A 109 -15.58 0.82 -16.50
N ILE A 110 -14.41 1.46 -16.43
CA ILE A 110 -14.25 2.87 -16.85
C ILE A 110 -13.66 2.98 -18.25
N ASN A 111 -14.06 4.03 -18.98
CA ASN A 111 -13.45 4.36 -20.27
C ASN A 111 -12.49 5.57 -20.17
N GLY A 112 -11.63 5.71 -21.17
CA GLY A 112 -10.65 6.78 -21.25
C GLY A 112 -9.21 6.29 -21.19
N LYS A 113 -8.30 7.11 -21.68
CA LYS A 113 -6.86 6.92 -21.46
C LYS A 113 -6.55 7.09 -19.98
N SER A 114 -5.83 6.13 -19.41
CA SER A 114 -5.48 6.09 -17.99
C SER A 114 -3.97 6.01 -17.81
N VAL A 115 -3.49 6.55 -16.70
CA VAL A 115 -2.09 6.39 -16.25
C VAL A 115 -2.13 5.79 -14.86
N ILE A 116 -1.37 4.71 -14.65
CA ILE A 116 -1.13 4.12 -13.34
C ILE A 116 0.28 4.53 -12.92
N SER A 117 0.37 5.17 -11.77
CA SER A 117 1.63 5.65 -11.18
C SER A 117 1.53 5.56 -9.67
N SER A 118 2.64 5.82 -9.00
CA SER A 118 2.69 6.02 -7.56
C SER A 118 3.21 7.43 -7.25
N ASP A 119 2.88 7.94 -6.07
CA ASP A 119 3.37 9.18 -5.50
C ASP A 119 4.79 9.04 -4.93
N HIS A 120 5.13 7.87 -4.38
CA HIS A 120 6.47 7.53 -3.91
C HIS A 120 6.74 6.01 -3.91
N GLY A 121 8.00 5.61 -3.79
CA GLY A 121 8.34 4.21 -3.47
C GLY A 121 8.51 3.98 -1.97
N GLU A 122 8.94 2.79 -1.56
CA GLU A 122 8.98 2.40 -0.14
C GLU A 122 10.29 1.65 0.16
N LEU A 123 10.95 1.97 1.27
CA LEU A 123 12.10 1.19 1.74
C LEU A 123 11.60 -0.05 2.49
N LEU A 124 12.15 -1.21 2.16
CA LEU A 124 11.72 -2.51 2.67
C LEU A 124 12.88 -3.23 3.39
N GLY A 125 13.66 -2.45 4.15
CA GLY A 125 14.88 -2.91 4.80
C GLY A 125 16.12 -2.75 3.93
N ASP A 126 16.09 -1.77 3.02
CA ASP A 126 17.21 -1.37 2.18
C ASP A 126 18.39 -0.86 3.02
N GLY A 127 19.60 -1.16 2.58
CA GLY A 127 20.83 -0.99 3.35
C GLY A 127 21.49 -2.34 3.68
N ASP A 128 22.82 -2.35 3.79
CA ASP A 128 23.60 -3.57 4.00
C ASP A 128 23.81 -3.92 5.49
N GLY A 129 23.43 -3.01 6.41
CA GLY A 129 23.59 -3.16 7.85
C GLY A 129 25.03 -3.01 8.35
N TRP A 130 26.03 -2.88 7.47
CA TRP A 130 27.44 -2.77 7.83
C TRP A 130 27.97 -1.34 7.60
N PHE A 131 27.74 -0.80 6.41
CA PHE A 131 28.10 0.57 6.05
C PHE A 131 26.89 1.49 6.13
N MET A 132 25.69 0.97 5.89
CA MET A 132 24.43 1.73 5.98
C MET A 132 23.39 0.94 6.79
N PRO A 133 22.84 1.53 7.87
CA PRO A 133 21.73 0.93 8.60
C PRO A 133 20.57 0.61 7.67
N LYS A 134 19.87 -0.50 7.96
CA LYS A 134 18.63 -0.82 7.24
C LYS A 134 17.58 0.25 7.51
N ALA A 135 16.87 0.66 6.46
CA ALA A 135 15.79 1.62 6.53
C ALA A 135 14.47 1.02 6.03
N TYR A 136 13.36 1.45 6.62
CA TYR A 136 12.02 0.93 6.35
C TYR A 136 11.03 2.07 6.22
N GLY A 137 10.05 1.94 5.33
CA GLY A 137 9.08 3.00 5.06
C GLY A 137 9.67 4.13 4.21
N HIS A 138 9.18 5.35 4.44
CA HIS A 138 9.64 6.56 3.76
C HIS A 138 10.08 7.65 4.78
N PRO A 139 11.18 7.43 5.53
CA PRO A 139 11.67 8.39 6.50
C PRO A 139 11.99 9.76 5.86
N GLY A 140 11.66 10.83 6.58
CA GLY A 140 11.92 12.20 6.11
C GLY A 140 13.41 12.46 5.89
N ASN A 141 13.72 13.29 4.90
CA ASN A 141 15.09 13.68 4.52
C ASN A 141 15.98 12.53 4.03
N VAL A 142 15.40 11.40 3.60
CA VAL A 142 16.14 10.32 2.94
C VAL A 142 16.04 10.45 1.42
N TYR A 143 17.19 10.55 0.77
CA TYR A 143 17.30 10.67 -0.68
C TYR A 143 17.79 9.36 -1.28
N SER A 144 16.88 8.43 -1.57
CA SER A 144 17.21 7.18 -2.27
C SER A 144 16.41 7.04 -3.58
N PRO A 145 16.92 6.29 -4.57
CA PRO A 145 16.16 5.92 -5.77
C PRO A 145 14.90 5.12 -5.45
N GLU A 146 14.95 4.22 -4.47
CA GLU A 146 13.85 3.34 -4.07
C GLU A 146 12.62 4.13 -3.62
N LEU A 147 12.78 5.32 -3.05
CA LEU A 147 11.68 6.21 -2.67
C LEU A 147 11.14 7.09 -3.82
N ARG A 148 11.89 7.23 -4.92
CA ARG A 148 11.61 8.25 -5.97
C ARG A 148 11.34 7.68 -7.35
N PHE A 149 11.81 6.47 -7.64
CA PHE A 149 11.62 5.82 -8.92
C PHE A 149 10.32 5.04 -8.88
N VAL A 150 9.27 5.72 -9.33
CA VAL A 150 7.91 5.18 -9.39
C VAL A 150 7.56 4.70 -10.81
N PRO A 151 6.67 3.71 -10.95
CA PRO A 151 6.21 3.26 -12.25
C PRO A 151 5.40 4.35 -12.97
N TRP A 152 5.44 4.33 -14.29
CA TRP A 152 4.55 5.12 -15.16
C TRP A 152 4.01 4.20 -16.24
N LEU A 153 2.79 3.68 -16.05
CA LEU A 153 2.13 2.80 -17.00
C LEU A 153 0.98 3.53 -17.67
N GLU A 154 1.11 3.78 -18.98
CA GLU A 154 0.02 4.29 -19.80
C GLU A 154 -0.86 3.15 -20.29
N VAL A 155 -2.15 3.24 -20.00
CA VAL A 155 -3.17 2.33 -20.51
C VAL A 155 -3.90 3.05 -21.64
N GLU A 156 -3.65 2.60 -22.86
CA GLU A 156 -4.23 3.19 -24.06
C GLU A 156 -5.73 2.91 -24.16
N SER A 157 -6.47 3.89 -24.67
CA SER A 157 -7.90 3.76 -24.95
C SER A 157 -8.22 4.47 -26.25
N ASN A 158 -9.08 3.83 -27.05
CA ASN A 158 -9.56 4.41 -28.30
C ASN A 158 -10.58 5.54 -28.06
N ASN A 159 -11.08 5.65 -26.82
CA ASN A 159 -12.06 6.65 -26.43
C ASN A 159 -11.41 7.63 -25.44
N ARG A 160 -11.64 8.92 -25.64
CA ARG A 160 -11.22 9.98 -24.72
C ARG A 160 -12.45 10.72 -24.25
N ARG A 161 -12.57 10.90 -22.94
CA ARG A 161 -13.67 11.66 -22.34
C ARG A 161 -13.58 13.13 -22.73
N ASP A 162 -14.73 13.73 -23.03
CA ASP A 162 -14.86 15.17 -23.23
C ASP A 162 -14.83 15.85 -21.87
N ILE A 163 -13.80 16.66 -21.63
CA ILE A 163 -13.56 17.29 -20.32
C ILE A 163 -13.96 18.76 -20.38
N VAL A 164 -14.84 19.20 -19.48
CA VAL A 164 -15.20 20.62 -19.30
C VAL A 164 -14.66 21.09 -17.95
N SER A 165 -13.95 22.23 -17.95
CA SER A 165 -13.35 22.83 -16.75
C SER A 165 -14.40 23.28 -15.75
#